data_AF-A0A355XRS2-F1
#
_entry.id   AF-A0A355XRS2-F1
#
_cell.length_a   1.000
_cell.length_b   1.000
_cell.length_c   1.000
_cell.angle_alpha   90.00
_cell.angle_beta   90.00
_cell.angle_gamma   90.00
#
_symmetry.space_group_name_H-M   'P 1'
#
loop_
_entity.id
_entity.type
_entity.pdbx_description
1 polymer ?
#
loop_
_entity_poly.entity_id
_entity_poly.type
_entity_poly.pdbx_seq_one_letter_code
_entity_poly.pdbx_strand_id
1 'polypeptide(L)'
;MKYFQLISIVIFSLFVACTSSDVIVATIQSEKIHLSEIYQSIDETAFRALTPSQKTAFVRKYAIQKHLSANPQNELAKIGFFVKEEKNRLRHDLIVEKVEKYLANKLDISDSTLEFISNALNTDIYVKGLTVTHRFSFGKAQERTKTEALKKAEKIYMRLQSGELTFEEAMSIYGESQVSKIKGNEMGQIYFGLMSKNFNDVVWTAHQGKLLEPLESPMGYHIVIVDHKIPKMKEKRIEIDRNKLKEEVQKGKYGYREENFTKFLDTLYLKYDASLNQAELYNVWDSIQKMEGVNSMSGIPVSMLTEVDNKVIGRIGGKEITLDWLVNETNNYSFYANVSINNGFSFNKLINDIFARHLLVQWYADNKDHFPEFDITIKRKTVNKIYRSFLEKMEELQPDISRDVILNRFMLKHGIVVNSALFAEDAN
;
A
#
# COMPACT_ATOMS: atom_id res chain seq x y z
N MET A 1 47.10 23.84 -65.06
CA MET A 1 46.93 22.39 -65.34
C MET A 1 48.19 21.64 -64.92
N LYS A 2 48.12 20.87 -63.82
CA LYS A 2 48.78 19.56 -63.63
C LYS A 2 48.33 19.04 -62.27
N TYR A 3 47.50 18.01 -62.33
CA TYR A 3 46.94 17.27 -61.21
C TYR A 3 48.06 16.50 -60.47
N PHE A 4 48.08 16.58 -59.14
CA PHE A 4 48.76 15.61 -58.29
C PHE A 4 47.67 14.88 -57.49
N GLN A 5 47.38 13.64 -57.89
CA GLN A 5 46.53 12.73 -57.15
C GLN A 5 47.36 12.11 -56.02
N LEU A 6 47.03 12.44 -54.77
CA LEU A 6 47.48 11.72 -53.58
C LEU A 6 46.57 10.51 -53.38
N ILE A 7 47.15 9.32 -53.52
CA ILE A 7 46.52 8.04 -53.20
C ILE A 7 46.56 7.89 -51.68
N SER A 8 45.42 8.09 -51.01
CA SER A 8 45.23 7.66 -49.62
C SER A 8 44.74 6.22 -49.61
N ILE A 9 45.64 5.32 -49.19
CA ILE A 9 45.34 3.91 -48.90
C ILE A 9 44.45 3.88 -47.66
N VAL A 10 43.16 3.56 -47.84
CA VAL A 10 42.24 3.27 -46.74
C VAL A 10 42.51 1.84 -46.29
N ILE A 11 43.20 1.70 -45.15
CA ILE A 11 43.34 0.44 -44.43
C ILE A 11 41.97 0.13 -43.80
N PHE A 12 41.23 -0.79 -44.42
CA PHE A 12 39.98 -1.31 -43.88
C PHE A 12 40.33 -2.31 -42.77
N SER A 13 40.38 -1.84 -41.53
CA SER A 13 40.48 -2.71 -40.36
C SER A 13 39.14 -3.45 -40.20
N LEU A 14 39.12 -4.71 -40.62
CA LEU A 14 38.09 -5.67 -40.26
C LEU A 14 38.06 -5.83 -38.73
N PHE A 15 37.16 -5.11 -38.07
CA PHE A 15 36.68 -5.50 -36.75
C PHE A 15 35.87 -6.79 -36.92
N VAL A 16 36.51 -7.93 -36.70
CA VAL A 16 35.82 -9.18 -36.44
C VAL A 16 35.17 -9.05 -35.07
N ALA A 17 33.91 -8.62 -35.04
CA ALA A 17 33.06 -8.79 -33.88
C ALA A 17 32.82 -10.30 -33.71
N CYS A 18 33.54 -10.95 -32.79
CA CYS A 18 33.16 -12.27 -32.29
C CYS A 18 31.78 -12.15 -31.66
N THR A 19 30.73 -12.49 -32.41
CA THR A 19 29.40 -12.73 -31.86
C THR A 19 29.47 -14.05 -31.09
N SER A 20 29.78 -14.00 -29.80
CA SER A 20 29.55 -15.16 -28.93
C SER A 20 28.06 -15.48 -28.99
N SER A 21 27.69 -16.62 -29.58
CA SER A 21 26.31 -17.07 -29.66
C SER A 21 25.72 -17.19 -28.25
N ASP A 22 24.58 -16.56 -28.01
CA ASP A 22 23.91 -16.54 -26.71
C ASP A 22 23.62 -17.96 -26.18
N VAL A 23 24.14 -18.26 -24.99
CA VAL A 23 24.19 -19.61 -24.41
C VAL A 23 22.78 -20.12 -24.11
N ILE A 24 22.44 -21.34 -24.56
CA ILE A 24 21.14 -21.97 -24.28
C ILE A 24 21.18 -22.63 -22.90
N VAL A 25 20.43 -22.09 -21.95
CA VAL A 25 20.41 -22.55 -20.56
C VAL A 25 19.31 -23.57 -20.26
N ALA A 26 18.25 -23.56 -21.05
CA ALA A 26 17.15 -24.53 -20.95
C ALA A 26 16.38 -24.63 -22.27
N THR A 27 15.52 -25.63 -22.37
CA THR A 27 14.55 -25.78 -23.45
C THR A 27 13.17 -26.08 -22.87
N ILE A 28 12.12 -25.64 -23.56
CA ILE A 28 10.73 -26.02 -23.33
C ILE A 28 10.24 -26.64 -24.65
N GLN A 29 10.14 -27.96 -24.72
CA GLN A 29 9.93 -28.68 -25.98
C GLN A 29 11.04 -28.32 -26.99
N SER A 30 10.73 -27.61 -28.07
CA SER A 30 11.70 -27.13 -29.06
C SER A 30 12.13 -25.66 -28.85
N GLU A 31 11.46 -24.93 -27.94
CA GLU A 31 11.77 -23.53 -27.65
C GLU A 31 13.04 -23.45 -26.80
N LYS A 32 14.02 -22.66 -27.24
CA LYS A 32 15.27 -22.42 -26.52
C LYS A 32 15.10 -21.26 -25.55
N ILE A 33 15.62 -21.42 -24.34
CA ILE A 33 15.79 -20.33 -23.38
C ILE A 33 17.26 -19.96 -23.35
N HIS A 34 17.53 -18.72 -23.70
CA HIS A 34 18.89 -18.19 -23.72
C HIS A 34 19.29 -17.51 -22.41
N LEU A 35 20.59 -17.42 -22.14
CA LEU A 35 21.12 -16.81 -20.93
C LEU A 35 20.76 -15.31 -20.85
N SER A 36 20.70 -14.62 -21.99
CA SER A 36 20.22 -13.22 -22.03
C SER A 36 18.79 -13.06 -21.51
N GLU A 37 17.91 -14.04 -21.70
CA GLU A 37 16.54 -14.02 -21.19
C GLU A 37 16.50 -14.14 -19.65
N ILE A 38 17.45 -14.87 -19.07
CA ILE A 38 17.64 -14.94 -17.62
C ILE A 38 18.01 -13.58 -17.07
N TYR A 39 18.91 -12.87 -17.75
CA TYR A 39 19.37 -11.53 -17.34
C TYR A 39 18.28 -10.46 -17.37
N GLN A 40 17.16 -10.70 -18.07
CA GLN A 40 16.00 -9.82 -17.98
C GLN A 40 15.26 -9.93 -16.64
N SER A 41 15.46 -11.01 -15.88
CA SER A 41 14.76 -11.31 -14.62
C SER A 41 15.69 -11.32 -13.41
N ILE A 42 17.00 -11.24 -13.59
CA ILE A 42 17.99 -11.11 -12.52
C ILE A 42 19.22 -10.44 -13.12
N ASP A 43 19.76 -9.43 -12.44
CA ASP A 43 20.99 -8.78 -12.90
C ASP A 43 22.13 -9.79 -13.12
N GLU A 44 22.96 -9.55 -14.13
CA GLU A 44 24.03 -10.46 -14.52
C GLU A 44 25.04 -10.69 -13.39
N THR A 45 25.44 -9.63 -12.68
CA THR A 45 26.36 -9.73 -11.53
C THR A 45 25.73 -10.58 -10.44
N ALA A 46 24.45 -10.31 -10.13
CA ALA A 46 23.70 -11.08 -9.14
C ALA A 46 23.55 -12.56 -9.52
N PHE A 47 23.32 -12.87 -10.80
CA PHE A 47 23.23 -14.25 -11.29
C PHE A 47 24.59 -14.96 -11.28
N ARG A 48 25.66 -14.28 -11.69
CA ARG A 48 27.02 -14.84 -11.70
C ARG A 48 27.50 -15.19 -10.30
N ALA A 49 27.11 -14.40 -9.30
CA ALA A 49 27.41 -14.62 -7.88
C ALA A 49 26.67 -15.83 -7.25
N LEU A 50 25.64 -16.37 -7.92
CA LEU A 50 24.95 -17.57 -7.45
C LEU A 50 25.84 -18.81 -7.56
N THR A 51 25.69 -19.74 -6.63
CA THR A 51 26.31 -21.07 -6.71
C THR A 51 25.79 -21.84 -7.94
N PRO A 52 26.54 -22.84 -8.45
CA PRO A 52 26.06 -23.78 -9.48
C PRO A 52 24.63 -24.29 -9.29
N SER A 53 24.31 -24.74 -8.06
CA SER A 53 23.00 -25.26 -7.71
C SER A 53 21.92 -24.16 -7.72
N GLN A 54 22.25 -22.96 -7.26
CA GLN A 54 21.35 -21.81 -7.29
C GLN A 54 21.08 -21.32 -8.72
N LYS A 55 22.08 -21.31 -9.61
CA LYS A 55 21.90 -21.00 -11.05
C LYS A 55 20.96 -21.98 -11.70
N THR A 56 21.20 -23.28 -11.51
CA THR A 56 20.35 -24.37 -12.02
C THR A 56 18.91 -24.24 -11.50
N ALA A 57 18.74 -23.98 -10.20
CA ALA A 57 17.43 -23.78 -9.59
C ALA A 57 16.71 -22.55 -10.14
N PHE A 58 17.42 -21.43 -10.37
CA PHE A 58 16.84 -20.23 -10.95
C PHE A 58 16.38 -20.46 -12.38
N VAL A 59 17.21 -21.05 -13.23
CA VAL A 59 16.86 -21.37 -14.63
C VAL A 59 15.66 -22.33 -14.67
N ARG A 60 15.61 -23.33 -13.78
CA ARG A 60 14.45 -24.22 -13.64
C ARG A 60 13.17 -23.43 -13.32
N LYS A 61 13.21 -22.56 -12.32
CA LYS A 61 12.06 -21.72 -11.93
C LYS A 61 11.62 -20.81 -13.08
N TYR A 62 12.58 -20.21 -13.78
CA TYR A 62 12.31 -19.35 -14.93
C TYR A 62 11.62 -20.14 -16.05
N ALA A 63 12.15 -21.30 -16.43
CA ALA A 63 11.57 -22.14 -17.48
C ALA A 63 10.14 -22.59 -17.15
N ILE A 64 9.90 -23.00 -15.90
CA ILE A 64 8.55 -23.34 -15.41
C ILE A 64 7.63 -22.13 -15.47
N GLN A 65 8.04 -20.98 -14.94
CA GLN A 65 7.23 -19.76 -14.99
C GLN A 65 6.95 -19.30 -16.42
N LYS A 66 7.92 -19.39 -17.34
CA LYS A 66 7.77 -19.06 -18.76
C LYS A 66 6.73 -19.98 -19.41
N HIS A 67 6.83 -21.29 -19.19
CA HIS A 67 5.85 -22.27 -19.68
C HIS A 67 4.43 -21.99 -19.14
N LEU A 68 4.30 -21.79 -17.81
CA LEU A 68 3.02 -21.49 -17.16
C LEU A 68 2.40 -20.18 -17.68
N SER A 69 3.23 -19.20 -18.06
CA SER A 69 2.75 -17.91 -18.59
C SER A 69 2.38 -17.98 -20.07
N ALA A 70 2.93 -18.92 -20.83
CA ALA A 70 2.71 -19.05 -22.27
C ALA A 70 1.44 -19.85 -22.60
N ASN A 71 0.95 -20.70 -21.70
CA ASN A 71 -0.22 -21.55 -21.92
C ASN A 71 -1.50 -20.96 -21.31
N PRO A 72 -2.33 -20.26 -22.10
CA PRO A 72 -3.52 -19.63 -21.56
C PRO A 72 -4.65 -20.67 -21.47
N GLN A 73 -5.05 -20.99 -20.24
CA GLN A 73 -6.45 -21.12 -19.83
C GLN A 73 -7.20 -22.47 -19.79
N ASN A 74 -6.67 -23.64 -20.17
CA ASN A 74 -7.48 -24.89 -20.03
C ASN A 74 -7.09 -25.85 -18.89
N GLU A 75 -5.81 -26.05 -18.57
CA GLU A 75 -5.42 -26.96 -17.47
C GLU A 75 -5.31 -26.24 -16.12
N LEU A 76 -4.65 -25.08 -16.08
CA LEU A 76 -4.42 -24.33 -14.84
C LEU A 76 -5.71 -23.67 -14.31
N ALA A 77 -6.60 -23.24 -15.20
CA ALA A 77 -7.89 -22.66 -14.80
C ALA A 77 -8.81 -23.71 -14.12
N LYS A 78 -8.75 -24.98 -14.55
CA LYS A 78 -9.50 -26.09 -13.91
C LYS A 78 -9.13 -26.29 -12.45
N ILE A 79 -7.89 -25.95 -12.09
CA ILE A 79 -7.40 -26.01 -10.72
C ILE A 79 -7.43 -24.64 -10.04
N GLY A 80 -8.08 -23.63 -10.63
CA GLY A 80 -8.19 -22.28 -10.05
C GLY A 80 -6.88 -21.51 -9.99
N PHE A 81 -5.88 -21.85 -10.81
CA PHE A 81 -4.61 -21.13 -10.86
C PHE A 81 -4.54 -20.20 -12.08
N PHE A 82 -4.56 -18.90 -11.80
CA PHE A 82 -4.70 -17.82 -12.78
C PHE A 82 -3.40 -17.00 -12.85
N VAL A 83 -2.48 -17.41 -13.73
CA VAL A 83 -1.10 -16.88 -13.77
C VAL A 83 -1.06 -15.38 -14.08
N LYS A 84 -1.90 -14.89 -14.99
CA LYS A 84 -1.91 -13.46 -15.39
C LYS A 84 -2.32 -12.57 -14.22
N GLU A 85 -3.34 -13.00 -13.50
CA GLU A 85 -3.92 -12.35 -12.33
C GLU A 85 -2.90 -12.33 -11.20
N GLU A 86 -2.23 -13.46 -10.94
CA GLU A 86 -1.19 -13.55 -9.91
C GLU A 86 0.02 -12.64 -10.21
N LYS A 87 0.42 -12.56 -11.50
CA LYS A 87 1.48 -11.64 -11.95
C LYS A 87 1.08 -10.18 -11.74
N ASN A 88 -0.16 -9.83 -12.09
CA ASN A 88 -0.68 -8.47 -11.95
C ASN A 88 -0.76 -8.06 -10.47
N ARG A 89 -1.32 -8.94 -9.62
CA ARG A 89 -1.39 -8.74 -8.16
C ARG A 89 -0.03 -8.46 -7.55
N LEU A 90 0.94 -9.34 -7.82
CA LEU A 90 2.30 -9.15 -7.33
C LEU A 90 2.91 -7.84 -7.83
N ARG A 91 2.75 -7.51 -9.12
CA ARG A 91 3.31 -6.29 -9.69
C ARG A 91 2.76 -5.05 -8.98
N HIS A 92 1.44 -4.97 -8.81
CA HIS A 92 0.80 -3.82 -8.18
C HIS A 92 1.15 -3.72 -6.69
N ASP A 93 1.15 -4.83 -5.95
CA ASP A 93 1.56 -4.86 -4.54
C ASP A 93 2.99 -4.34 -4.37
N LEU A 94 3.92 -4.78 -5.23
CA LEU A 94 5.31 -4.32 -5.22
C LEU A 94 5.46 -2.85 -5.59
N ILE A 95 4.68 -2.37 -6.57
CA ILE A 95 4.69 -0.95 -6.95
C ILE A 95 4.24 -0.08 -5.78
N VAL A 96 3.12 -0.41 -5.14
CA VAL A 96 2.62 0.34 -3.98
C VAL A 96 3.68 0.35 -2.86
N GLU A 97 4.23 -0.82 -2.51
CA GLU A 97 5.30 -0.94 -1.51
C GLU A 97 6.51 -0.05 -1.86
N LYS A 98 6.92 -0.03 -3.13
CA LYS A 98 8.09 0.74 -3.59
C LYS A 98 7.83 2.24 -3.57
N VAL A 99 6.65 2.68 -3.98
CA VAL A 99 6.26 4.10 -3.94
C VAL A 99 6.16 4.57 -2.48
N GLU A 100 5.52 3.81 -1.59
CA GLU A 100 5.46 4.16 -0.17
C GLU A 100 6.84 4.28 0.47
N LYS A 101 7.76 3.35 0.15
CA LYS A 101 9.15 3.41 0.62
C LYS A 101 9.89 4.63 0.07
N TYR A 102 9.67 4.97 -1.20
CA TYR A 102 10.25 6.16 -1.81
C TYR A 102 9.79 7.44 -1.10
N LEU A 103 8.48 7.55 -0.81
CA LEU A 103 7.93 8.68 -0.07
C LEU A 103 8.45 8.76 1.37
N ALA A 104 8.56 7.62 2.05
CA ALA A 104 9.11 7.55 3.41
C ALA A 104 10.59 7.96 3.45
N ASN A 105 11.39 7.55 2.47
CA ASN A 105 12.80 7.93 2.38
C ASN A 105 13.01 9.42 2.05
N LYS A 106 12.04 10.03 1.34
CA LYS A 106 12.04 11.46 1.04
C LYS A 106 11.46 12.34 2.15
N LEU A 107 10.93 11.74 3.21
CA LEU A 107 10.44 12.49 4.36
C LEU A 107 11.62 13.14 5.07
N ASP A 108 11.78 14.44 4.84
CA ASP A 108 12.74 15.26 5.57
C ASP A 108 12.13 15.75 6.88
N ILE A 109 12.93 15.71 7.95
CA ILE A 109 12.48 16.03 9.31
C ILE A 109 13.54 16.97 9.89
N SER A 110 13.11 18.20 10.20
CA SER A 110 14.01 19.21 10.76
C SER A 110 14.36 18.92 12.22
N ASP A 111 15.48 19.48 12.67
CA ASP A 111 15.90 19.41 14.07
C ASP A 111 14.86 20.01 15.02
N SER A 112 14.19 21.09 14.61
CA SER A 112 13.12 21.70 15.39
C SER A 112 11.93 20.76 15.58
N THR A 113 11.59 19.95 14.57
CA THR A 113 10.54 18.94 14.66
C THR A 113 10.96 17.79 15.58
N LEU A 114 12.21 17.31 15.48
CA LEU A 114 12.72 16.28 16.40
C LEU A 114 12.73 16.76 17.86
N GLU A 115 13.11 18.01 18.09
CA GLU A 115 13.08 18.64 19.41
C GLU A 115 11.64 18.77 19.95
N PHE A 116 10.70 19.18 19.09
CA PHE A 116 9.28 19.21 19.45
C PHE A 116 8.77 17.83 19.90
N ILE A 117 9.04 16.77 19.11
CA ILE A 117 8.61 15.41 19.45
C ILE A 117 9.27 14.93 20.74
N SER A 118 10.58 15.19 20.93
CA SER A 118 11.31 14.82 22.14
C SER A 118 10.72 15.47 23.40
N ASN A 119 10.37 16.75 23.32
CA ASN A 119 9.72 17.47 24.41
C ASN A 119 8.29 16.98 24.64
N ALA A 120 7.55 16.68 23.57
CA ALA A 120 6.20 16.14 23.64
C ALA A 120 6.16 14.78 24.35
N LEU A 121 7.11 13.88 24.05
CA LEU A 121 7.25 12.56 24.70
C LEU A 121 7.59 12.64 26.19
N ASN A 122 8.18 13.76 26.61
CA ASN A 122 8.53 14.06 27.99
C ASN A 122 7.49 14.95 28.71
N THR A 123 6.31 15.12 28.12
CA THR A 123 5.20 15.88 28.70
C THR A 123 3.95 15.02 28.75
N ASP A 124 3.42 14.81 29.95
CA ASP A 124 2.11 14.19 30.12
C ASP A 124 1.02 15.26 29.96
N ILE A 125 0.04 15.01 29.09
CA ILE A 125 -1.07 15.94 28.84
C ILE A 125 -2.38 15.26 29.22
N TYR A 126 -3.22 16.00 29.93
CA TYR A 126 -4.57 15.61 30.29
C TYR A 126 -5.56 16.50 29.54
N VAL A 127 -6.59 15.88 28.95
CA VAL A 127 -7.61 16.61 28.19
C VAL A 127 -9.00 16.13 28.57
N LYS A 128 -9.98 17.02 28.42
CA LYS A 128 -11.39 16.64 28.31
C LYS A 128 -11.78 16.76 26.83
N GLY A 129 -12.52 15.78 26.32
CA GLY A 129 -12.80 15.68 24.89
C GLY A 129 -14.19 15.14 24.60
N LEU A 130 -14.88 15.84 23.71
CA LEU A 130 -16.19 15.49 23.17
C LEU A 130 -16.05 15.14 21.70
N THR A 131 -16.59 13.99 21.29
CA THR A 131 -16.56 13.55 19.89
C THR A 131 -17.96 13.61 19.27
N VAL A 132 -18.00 14.10 18.04
CA VAL A 132 -19.18 14.20 17.17
C VAL A 132 -18.93 13.33 15.92
N THR A 133 -19.59 12.18 15.83
CA THR A 133 -19.33 11.13 14.82
C THR A 133 -20.25 11.22 13.60
N HIS A 134 -19.82 10.81 12.42
CA HIS A 134 -20.66 10.72 11.21
C HIS A 134 -20.74 9.27 10.71
N ARG A 135 -21.52 9.02 9.64
CA ARG A 135 -21.82 7.66 9.17
C ARG A 135 -20.61 6.83 8.72
N PHE A 136 -19.50 7.52 8.43
CA PHE A 136 -18.20 6.92 8.06
C PHE A 136 -17.14 7.04 9.16
N SER A 137 -17.53 7.41 10.38
CA SER A 137 -16.59 7.45 11.51
C SER A 137 -16.31 6.05 12.04
N PHE A 138 -15.07 5.84 12.48
CA PHE A 138 -14.64 4.64 13.18
C PHE A 138 -15.32 4.53 14.55
N GLY A 139 -15.84 3.34 14.87
CA GLY A 139 -16.56 3.07 16.11
C GLY A 139 -18.07 3.35 15.99
N LYS A 140 -18.66 3.99 17.00
CA LYS A 140 -20.11 4.26 17.03
C LYS A 140 -20.46 5.44 16.12
N ALA A 141 -20.75 5.14 14.87
CA ALA A 141 -21.20 6.11 13.87
C ALA A 141 -22.62 6.64 14.15
N GLN A 142 -22.93 7.83 13.64
CA GLN A 142 -24.28 8.41 13.61
C GLN A 142 -24.70 8.65 12.17
N GLU A 143 -25.99 8.44 11.86
CA GLU A 143 -26.55 8.62 10.52
C GLU A 143 -26.64 10.10 10.12
N ARG A 144 -25.50 10.63 9.68
CA ARG A 144 -25.33 11.98 9.13
C ARG A 144 -24.06 12.07 8.31
N THR A 145 -23.99 13.10 7.48
CA THR A 145 -22.82 13.42 6.66
C THR A 145 -21.68 14.00 7.51
N LYS A 146 -20.47 14.00 6.94
CA LYS A 146 -19.30 14.65 7.54
C LYS A 146 -19.55 16.16 7.75
N THR A 147 -20.16 16.84 6.79
CA THR A 147 -20.48 18.27 6.89
C THR A 147 -21.49 18.59 7.99
N GLU A 148 -22.52 17.75 8.18
CA GLU A 148 -23.47 17.92 9.28
C GLU A 148 -22.83 17.66 10.64
N ALA A 149 -21.91 16.69 10.73
CA ALA A 149 -21.13 16.46 11.94
C ALA A 149 -20.24 17.66 12.28
N LEU A 150 -19.55 18.25 11.29
CA LEU A 150 -18.77 19.46 11.49
C LEU A 150 -19.64 20.62 11.99
N LYS A 151 -20.75 20.92 11.31
CA LYS A 151 -21.68 22.00 11.73
C LYS A 151 -22.21 21.79 13.15
N LYS A 152 -22.51 20.55 13.53
CA LYS A 152 -22.92 20.24 14.90
C LYS A 152 -21.77 20.46 15.89
N ALA A 153 -20.54 20.07 15.55
CA ALA A 153 -19.36 20.30 16.38
C ALA A 153 -19.05 21.81 16.54
N GLU A 154 -19.12 22.59 15.46
CA GLU A 154 -18.96 24.05 15.48
C GLU A 154 -20.01 24.70 16.37
N LYS A 155 -21.29 24.28 16.26
CA LYS A 155 -22.35 24.79 17.14
C LYS A 155 -22.07 24.50 18.61
N ILE A 156 -21.58 23.30 18.95
CA ILE A 156 -21.23 22.95 20.33
C ILE A 156 -20.04 23.80 20.80
N TYR A 157 -19.01 23.95 19.96
CA TYR A 157 -17.84 24.78 20.23
C TYR A 157 -18.24 26.22 20.55
N MET A 158 -19.12 26.83 19.75
CA MET A 158 -19.56 28.22 19.96
C MET A 158 -20.29 28.40 21.30
N ARG A 159 -21.11 27.42 21.71
CA ARG A 159 -21.86 27.46 22.98
C ARG A 159 -20.95 27.28 24.19
N LEU A 160 -19.90 26.46 24.05
CA LEU A 160 -18.84 26.34 25.05
C LEU A 160 -18.02 27.62 25.15
N GLN A 161 -17.64 28.19 24.00
CA GLN A 161 -16.84 29.41 23.94
C GLN A 161 -17.59 30.62 24.52
N SER A 162 -18.90 30.71 24.32
CA SER A 162 -19.73 31.78 24.88
C SER A 162 -20.07 31.59 26.37
N GLY A 163 -19.75 30.43 26.95
CA GLY A 163 -20.16 30.08 28.31
C GLY A 163 -21.65 29.77 28.47
N GLU A 164 -22.36 29.50 27.38
CA GLU A 164 -23.78 29.06 27.43
C GLU A 164 -23.88 27.64 28.02
N LEU A 165 -22.87 26.81 27.79
CA LEU A 165 -22.73 25.49 28.38
C LEU A 165 -21.35 25.35 29.03
N THR A 166 -21.31 24.66 30.15
CA THR A 166 -20.07 24.06 30.67
C THR A 166 -19.64 22.87 29.81
N PHE A 167 -18.37 22.47 29.92
CA PHE A 167 -17.86 21.33 29.16
C PHE A 167 -18.57 20.03 29.58
N GLU A 168 -18.84 19.88 30.88
CA GLU A 168 -19.54 18.76 31.49
C GLU A 168 -20.99 18.64 30.97
N GLU A 169 -21.71 19.76 30.87
CA GLU A 169 -23.06 19.79 30.29
C GLU A 169 -23.02 19.42 28.80
N ALA A 170 -22.11 20.00 28.03
CA ALA A 170 -21.99 19.68 26.61
C ALA A 170 -21.69 18.20 26.38
N MET A 171 -20.83 17.60 27.20
CA MET A 171 -20.52 16.17 27.16
C MET A 171 -21.72 15.30 27.49
N SER A 172 -22.49 15.66 28.51
CA SER A 172 -23.71 14.95 28.91
C SER A 172 -24.76 14.97 27.78
N ILE A 173 -24.94 16.13 27.14
CA ILE A 173 -25.95 16.35 26.10
C ILE A 173 -25.51 15.77 24.74
N TYR A 174 -24.24 15.98 24.35
CA TYR A 174 -23.75 15.75 22.98
C TYR A 174 -22.66 14.68 22.85
N GLY A 175 -22.18 14.08 23.94
CA GLY A 175 -21.12 13.08 23.90
C GLY A 175 -21.57 11.79 23.20
N GLU A 176 -20.89 11.45 22.10
CA GLU A 176 -21.22 10.27 21.27
C GLU A 176 -20.17 9.14 21.36
N SER A 177 -19.00 9.41 21.95
CA SER A 177 -17.99 8.38 22.24
C SER A 177 -18.33 7.61 23.52
N GLN A 178 -18.24 6.27 23.45
CA GLN A 178 -18.48 5.38 24.60
C GLN A 178 -17.40 5.54 25.69
N VAL A 179 -16.17 5.86 25.31
CA VAL A 179 -15.04 6.03 26.25
C VAL A 179 -15.25 7.24 27.16
N SER A 180 -15.78 8.35 26.61
CA SER A 180 -16.08 9.57 27.37
C SER A 180 -17.17 9.35 28.45
N LYS A 181 -18.07 8.38 28.25
CA LYS A 181 -19.18 8.09 29.19
C LYS A 181 -18.79 7.22 30.37
N ILE A 182 -17.76 6.37 30.24
CA ILE A 182 -17.40 5.37 31.25
C ILE A 182 -16.50 5.96 32.35
N LYS A 183 -15.66 6.97 32.03
CA LYS A 183 -14.69 7.55 32.97
C LYS A 183 -15.14 8.87 33.63
N GLY A 184 -16.44 9.10 33.75
CA GLY A 184 -16.94 10.30 34.43
C GLY A 184 -16.53 11.60 33.75
N ASN A 185 -16.54 11.63 32.41
CA ASN A 185 -16.39 12.84 31.60
C ASN A 185 -14.95 13.38 31.40
N GLU A 186 -13.93 12.53 31.47
CA GLU A 186 -12.54 12.89 31.11
C GLU A 186 -11.99 11.94 30.03
N MET A 187 -11.38 12.49 28.96
CA MET A 187 -10.53 11.67 28.08
C MET A 187 -9.26 11.22 28.84
N GLY A 188 -8.89 11.97 29.89
CA GLY A 188 -7.81 11.64 30.79
C GLY A 188 -6.45 11.95 30.19
N GLN A 189 -5.42 11.21 30.61
CA GLN A 189 -4.08 11.31 30.05
C GLN A 189 -4.07 10.81 28.60
N ILE A 190 -3.51 11.62 27.71
CA ILE A 190 -3.25 11.27 26.32
C ILE A 190 -1.75 11.25 26.04
N TYR A 191 -1.33 10.41 25.09
CA TYR A 191 0.07 10.27 24.72
C TYR A 191 0.32 10.76 23.30
N PHE A 192 1.44 11.46 23.12
CA PHE A 192 1.86 11.98 21.83
C PHE A 192 2.06 10.84 20.82
N GLY A 193 1.43 10.98 19.65
CA GLY A 193 1.54 10.00 18.55
C GLY A 193 0.47 8.93 18.52
N LEU A 194 -0.48 8.91 19.46
CA LEU A 194 -1.64 8.00 19.40
C LEU A 194 -2.77 8.53 18.51
N MET A 195 -2.87 9.86 18.37
CA MET A 195 -3.84 10.53 17.51
C MET A 195 -3.17 11.00 16.21
N SER A 196 -3.97 11.52 15.27
CA SER A 196 -3.45 12.12 14.04
C SER A 196 -2.45 13.24 14.36
N LYS A 197 -1.49 13.49 13.46
CA LYS A 197 -0.48 14.53 13.65
C LYS A 197 -1.10 15.89 13.95
N ASN A 198 -2.11 16.31 13.18
CA ASN A 198 -2.81 17.58 13.40
C ASN A 198 -3.39 17.67 14.82
N PHE A 199 -4.01 16.59 15.33
CA PHE A 199 -4.53 16.56 16.69
C PHE A 199 -3.40 16.72 17.72
N ASN A 200 -2.31 15.96 17.57
CA ASN A 200 -1.17 16.04 18.49
C ASN A 200 -0.55 17.43 18.50
N ASP A 201 -0.31 18.02 17.31
CA ASP A 201 0.33 19.32 17.17
C ASP A 201 -0.50 20.41 17.85
N VAL A 202 -1.81 20.46 17.59
CA VAL A 202 -2.70 21.46 18.19
C VAL A 202 -2.77 21.30 19.71
N VAL A 203 -2.91 20.07 20.22
CA VAL A 203 -3.04 19.83 21.67
C VAL A 203 -1.73 20.10 22.43
N TRP A 204 -0.58 19.68 21.87
CA TRP A 204 0.72 19.90 22.53
C TRP A 204 1.19 21.36 22.47
N THR A 205 0.74 22.14 21.48
CA THR A 205 1.08 23.57 21.37
C THR A 205 0.10 24.47 22.13
N ALA A 206 -1.14 24.05 22.34
CA ALA A 206 -2.15 24.84 23.03
C ALA A 206 -1.83 25.13 24.51
N HIS A 207 -2.24 26.29 25.00
CA HIS A 207 -2.14 26.63 26.43
C HIS A 207 -3.10 25.79 27.27
N GLN A 208 -2.77 25.62 28.55
CA GLN A 208 -3.67 25.03 29.53
C GLN A 208 -4.98 25.84 29.62
N GLY A 209 -6.11 25.14 29.76
CA GLY A 209 -7.47 25.70 29.78
C GLY A 209 -8.01 26.09 28.40
N LYS A 210 -7.21 25.99 27.32
CA LYS A 210 -7.65 26.41 25.99
C LYS A 210 -8.67 25.42 25.43
N LEU A 211 -9.85 25.93 25.07
CA LEU A 211 -10.81 25.25 24.21
C LEU A 211 -10.34 25.30 22.75
N LEU A 212 -10.25 24.14 22.12
CA LEU A 212 -9.81 23.95 20.75
C LEU A 212 -11.01 23.84 19.80
N GLU A 213 -10.84 24.38 18.60
CA GLU A 213 -11.80 24.22 17.50
C GLU A 213 -11.97 22.73 17.13
N PRO A 214 -13.08 22.34 16.47
CA PRO A 214 -13.30 20.95 16.08
C PRO A 214 -12.15 20.34 15.26
N LEU A 215 -11.48 19.34 15.84
CA LEU A 215 -10.38 18.62 15.21
C LEU A 215 -10.89 17.35 14.54
N GLU A 216 -10.65 17.20 13.23
CA GLU A 216 -11.03 15.97 12.52
C GLU A 216 -10.09 14.79 12.87
N SER A 217 -10.70 13.62 13.07
CA SER A 217 -10.00 12.33 13.09
C SER A 217 -10.86 11.24 12.44
N PRO A 218 -10.33 10.01 12.24
CA PRO A 218 -11.11 8.87 11.78
C PRO A 218 -12.38 8.59 12.61
N MET A 219 -12.44 9.04 13.88
CA MET A 219 -13.59 8.88 14.77
C MET A 219 -14.65 9.99 14.62
N GLY A 220 -14.40 11.02 13.82
CA GLY A 220 -15.25 12.20 13.68
C GLY A 220 -14.57 13.48 14.16
N TYR A 221 -15.36 14.46 14.61
CA TYR A 221 -14.87 15.76 15.06
C TYR A 221 -14.73 15.81 16.57
N HIS A 222 -13.56 16.21 17.06
CA HIS A 222 -13.25 16.30 18.48
C HIS A 222 -13.18 17.76 18.93
N ILE A 223 -13.96 18.09 19.94
CA ILE A 223 -13.85 19.37 20.67
C ILE A 223 -13.10 19.06 21.96
N VAL A 224 -11.98 19.73 22.17
CA VAL A 224 -11.03 19.38 23.22
C VAL A 224 -10.69 20.59 24.05
N ILE A 225 -10.60 20.41 25.37
CA ILE A 225 -10.00 21.37 26.29
C ILE A 225 -8.76 20.74 26.92
N VAL A 226 -7.65 21.47 26.87
CA VAL A 226 -6.40 21.05 27.53
C VAL A 226 -6.52 21.33 29.01
N ASP A 227 -6.68 20.29 29.82
CA ASP A 227 -6.95 20.46 31.25
C ASP A 227 -5.69 20.86 32.02
N HIS A 228 -4.63 20.05 31.92
CA HIS A 228 -3.31 20.36 32.49
C HIS A 228 -2.18 19.61 31.79
N LYS A 229 -0.95 20.12 31.95
CA LYS A 229 0.28 19.53 31.40
C LYS A 229 1.29 19.32 32.52
N ILE A 230 1.90 18.14 32.57
CA ILE A 230 2.89 17.77 33.59
C ILE A 230 4.19 17.37 32.88
N PRO A 231 5.25 18.20 32.95
CA PRO A 231 6.57 17.79 32.50
C PRO A 231 7.07 16.60 33.33
N LYS A 232 7.62 15.58 32.68
CA LYS A 232 8.22 14.45 33.39
C LYS A 232 9.42 14.93 34.19
N MET A 233 9.46 14.56 35.46
CA MET A 233 10.62 14.84 36.33
C MET A 233 11.88 14.17 35.79
N LYS A 234 13.07 14.70 36.13
CA LYS A 234 14.37 14.24 35.59
C LYS A 234 14.54 12.72 35.61
N GLU A 235 14.15 12.06 36.70
CA GLU A 235 14.25 10.60 36.89
C GLU A 235 13.37 9.78 35.92
N LYS A 236 12.27 10.37 35.44
CA LYS A 236 11.34 9.77 34.48
C LYS A 236 11.49 10.34 33.06
N ARG A 237 12.43 11.28 32.85
CA ARG A 237 12.68 11.86 31.54
C ARG A 237 13.34 10.80 30.67
N ILE A 238 12.77 10.57 29.50
CA ILE A 238 13.33 9.68 28.51
C ILE A 238 14.40 10.47 27.78
N GLU A 239 15.64 10.02 27.88
CA GLU A 239 16.71 10.46 26.98
C GLU A 239 16.46 9.83 25.61
N ILE A 240 16.25 10.68 24.61
CA ILE A 240 15.89 10.24 23.27
C ILE A 240 17.07 10.52 22.34
N ASP A 241 17.72 9.46 21.89
CA ASP A 241 18.70 9.54 20.82
C ASP A 241 18.03 10.09 19.54
N ARG A 242 18.62 11.14 18.97
CA ARG A 242 18.05 11.84 17.81
C ARG A 242 17.99 10.97 16.56
N ASN A 243 19.00 10.13 16.33
CA ASN A 243 19.02 9.24 15.17
C ASN A 243 17.94 8.16 15.30
N LYS A 244 17.78 7.60 16.50
CA LYS A 244 16.70 6.67 16.81
C LYS A 244 15.33 7.34 16.64
N LEU A 245 15.14 8.57 17.10
CA LEU A 245 13.87 9.28 16.94
C LEU A 245 13.55 9.52 15.46
N LYS A 246 14.54 9.95 14.68
CA LYS A 246 14.39 10.13 13.23
C LYS A 246 13.97 8.83 12.55
N GLU A 247 14.61 7.70 12.90
CA GLU A 247 14.24 6.39 12.39
C GLU A 247 12.80 5.99 12.78
N GLU A 248 12.38 6.27 14.01
CA GLU A 248 11.01 5.99 14.47
C GLU A 248 9.96 6.80 13.70
N VAL A 249 10.23 8.09 13.44
CA VAL A 249 9.36 8.93 12.62
C VAL A 249 9.29 8.40 11.18
N GLN A 250 10.44 8.03 10.59
CA GLN A 250 10.49 7.43 9.25
C GLN A 250 9.75 6.09 9.16
N LYS A 251 9.76 5.29 10.23
CA LYS A 251 8.95 4.07 10.35
C LYS A 251 7.45 4.34 10.48
N GLY A 252 7.05 5.58 10.71
CA GLY A 252 5.66 6.03 10.74
C GLY A 252 5.12 6.37 12.13
N LYS A 253 5.96 6.44 13.16
CA LYS A 253 5.49 6.93 14.46
C LYS A 253 5.13 8.43 14.36
N TYR A 254 4.21 8.84 15.24
CA TYR A 254 3.82 10.25 15.43
C TYR A 254 3.06 10.90 14.26
N GLY A 255 2.66 10.14 13.24
CA GLY A 255 1.75 10.59 12.18
C GLY A 255 2.38 11.42 11.05
N TYR A 256 3.68 11.73 11.09
CA TYR A 256 4.35 12.52 10.05
C TYR A 256 4.40 11.82 8.69
N ARG A 257 4.66 10.51 8.69
CA ARG A 257 4.64 9.71 7.45
C ARG A 257 3.25 9.65 6.83
N GLU A 258 2.21 9.50 7.66
CA GLU A 258 0.82 9.49 7.22
C GLU A 258 0.43 10.85 6.62
N GLU A 259 0.72 11.97 7.31
CA GLU A 259 0.45 13.31 6.78
C GLU A 259 1.18 13.56 5.44
N ASN A 260 2.46 13.17 5.33
CA ASN A 260 3.22 13.28 4.09
C ASN A 260 2.60 12.45 2.95
N PHE A 261 2.13 11.25 3.26
CA PHE A 261 1.45 10.40 2.29
C PHE A 261 0.11 10.98 1.84
N THR A 262 -0.70 11.50 2.76
CA THR A 262 -1.97 12.18 2.44
C THR A 262 -1.74 13.39 1.55
N LYS A 263 -0.79 14.26 1.92
CA LYS A 263 -0.41 15.42 1.08
C LYS A 263 0.03 14.99 -0.32
N PHE A 264 0.80 13.91 -0.42
CA PHE A 264 1.18 13.35 -1.71
C PHE A 264 -0.04 12.84 -2.50
N LEU A 265 -0.96 12.11 -1.86
CA LEU A 265 -2.20 11.70 -2.51
C LEU A 265 -3.00 12.91 -3.01
N ASP A 266 -3.12 13.99 -2.25
CA ASP A 266 -3.80 15.22 -2.69
C ASP A 266 -3.18 15.75 -4.00
N THR A 267 -1.84 15.70 -4.14
CA THR A 267 -1.18 16.06 -5.41
C THR A 267 -1.54 15.11 -6.56
N LEU A 268 -1.79 13.83 -6.28
CA LEU A 268 -2.23 12.87 -7.30
C LEU A 268 -3.68 13.09 -7.71
N TYR A 269 -4.56 13.41 -6.75
CA TYR A 269 -5.94 13.80 -7.06
C TYR A 269 -5.97 14.99 -8.00
N LEU A 270 -5.14 16.02 -7.75
CA LEU A 270 -5.01 17.16 -8.65
C LEU A 270 -4.37 16.79 -10.00
N LYS A 271 -3.25 16.04 -9.98
CA LYS A 271 -2.49 15.70 -11.19
C LYS A 271 -3.32 14.89 -12.19
N TYR A 272 -4.13 13.96 -11.71
CA TYR A 272 -4.91 13.05 -12.55
C TYR A 272 -6.38 13.45 -12.70
N ASP A 273 -6.74 14.66 -12.26
CA ASP A 273 -8.13 15.14 -12.26
C ASP A 273 -9.07 14.09 -11.65
N ALA A 274 -8.66 13.58 -10.48
CA ALA A 274 -9.32 12.51 -9.78
C ALA A 274 -10.29 13.09 -8.75
N SER A 275 -11.46 12.49 -8.61
CA SER A 275 -12.47 12.92 -7.64
C SER A 275 -13.39 11.78 -7.23
N LEU A 276 -13.86 11.82 -5.98
CA LEU A 276 -14.92 10.96 -5.48
C LEU A 276 -16.18 11.78 -5.25
N ASN A 277 -17.32 11.25 -5.68
CA ASN A 277 -18.62 11.83 -5.44
C ASN A 277 -19.11 11.43 -4.04
N GLN A 278 -18.84 12.28 -3.06
CA GLN A 278 -19.17 12.02 -1.67
C GLN A 278 -20.67 11.80 -1.43
N ALA A 279 -21.54 12.52 -2.14
CA ALA A 279 -22.99 12.35 -2.02
C ALA A 279 -23.42 10.97 -2.53
N GLU A 280 -22.84 10.52 -3.65
CA GLU A 280 -23.16 9.20 -4.19
C GLU A 280 -22.61 8.07 -3.31
N LEU A 281 -21.43 8.24 -2.69
CA LEU A 281 -20.94 7.28 -1.70
C LEU A 281 -21.89 7.13 -0.51
N TYR A 282 -22.57 8.19 -0.09
CA TYR A 282 -23.62 8.10 0.92
C TYR A 282 -24.85 7.33 0.42
N ASN A 283 -25.32 7.61 -0.81
CA ASN A 283 -26.45 6.90 -1.41
C ASN A 283 -26.18 5.39 -1.57
N VAL A 284 -24.96 5.05 -2.02
CA VAL A 284 -24.50 3.67 -2.14
C VAL A 284 -24.44 3.00 -0.77
N TRP A 285 -23.87 3.67 0.24
CA TRP A 285 -23.86 3.15 1.60
C TRP A 285 -25.29 2.90 2.14
N ASP A 286 -26.24 3.79 1.85
CA ASP A 286 -27.65 3.64 2.25
C ASP A 286 -28.35 2.44 1.62
N SER A 287 -27.79 1.89 0.54
CA SER A 287 -28.21 0.64 -0.07
C SER A 287 -27.49 -0.55 0.56
N ILE A 288 -26.16 -0.48 0.68
CA ILE A 288 -25.32 -1.54 1.23
C ILE A 288 -25.66 -1.85 2.69
N GLN A 289 -25.87 -0.84 3.53
CA GLN A 289 -26.09 -1.02 4.97
C GLN A 289 -27.33 -1.86 5.32
N LYS A 290 -28.23 -2.06 4.34
CA LYS A 290 -29.46 -2.87 4.46
C LYS A 290 -29.26 -4.32 4.02
N MET A 291 -28.14 -4.66 3.38
CA MET A 291 -27.83 -6.02 2.94
C MET A 291 -27.59 -6.93 4.15
N GLU A 292 -27.99 -8.19 4.01
CA GLU A 292 -27.74 -9.20 5.03
C GLU A 292 -26.23 -9.37 5.25
N GLY A 293 -25.81 -9.50 6.51
CA GLY A 293 -24.41 -9.74 6.87
C GLY A 293 -23.52 -8.51 6.98
N VAL A 294 -23.92 -7.32 6.47
CA VAL A 294 -23.09 -6.10 6.57
C VAL A 294 -22.83 -5.74 8.03
N ASN A 295 -23.86 -5.53 8.84
CA ASN A 295 -23.66 -5.12 10.23
C ASN A 295 -23.23 -6.27 11.19
N SER A 296 -22.68 -7.36 10.64
CA SER A 296 -22.15 -8.50 11.40
C SER A 296 -20.64 -8.34 11.67
N MET A 297 -20.09 -9.16 12.57
CA MET A 297 -18.63 -9.20 12.80
C MET A 297 -17.86 -9.61 11.53
N SER A 298 -18.45 -10.45 10.69
CA SER A 298 -17.82 -10.96 9.46
C SER A 298 -17.89 -9.95 8.31
N GLY A 299 -18.94 -9.15 8.25
CA GLY A 299 -19.23 -8.27 7.10
C GLY A 299 -19.56 -9.03 5.82
N ILE A 300 -19.63 -8.30 4.71
CA ILE A 300 -19.77 -8.86 3.36
C ILE A 300 -18.45 -8.74 2.60
N PRO A 301 -18.12 -9.69 1.68
CA PRO A 301 -16.97 -9.55 0.79
C PRO A 301 -17.15 -8.39 -0.20
N VAL A 302 -16.04 -7.84 -0.70
CA VAL A 302 -16.05 -6.73 -1.66
C VAL A 302 -16.84 -7.06 -2.94
N SER A 303 -16.86 -8.33 -3.35
CA SER A 303 -17.60 -8.77 -4.54
C SER A 303 -19.10 -8.52 -4.45
N MET A 304 -19.68 -8.44 -3.25
CA MET A 304 -21.11 -8.15 -3.05
C MET A 304 -21.48 -6.71 -3.42
N LEU A 305 -20.50 -5.82 -3.64
CA LEU A 305 -20.77 -4.47 -4.15
C LEU A 305 -21.35 -4.47 -5.57
N THR A 306 -21.25 -5.56 -6.34
CA THR A 306 -21.89 -5.66 -7.67
C THR A 306 -23.39 -5.97 -7.60
N GLU A 307 -23.93 -6.25 -6.41
CA GLU A 307 -25.37 -6.53 -6.22
C GLU A 307 -26.21 -5.26 -6.04
N VAL A 308 -25.57 -4.12 -5.79
CA VAL A 308 -26.22 -2.81 -5.72
C VAL A 308 -26.11 -2.08 -7.07
N ASP A 309 -26.96 -1.07 -7.27
CA ASP A 309 -26.98 -0.31 -8.53
C ASP A 309 -25.59 0.25 -8.88
N ASN A 310 -25.19 0.12 -10.13
CA ASN A 310 -23.82 0.40 -10.58
C ASN A 310 -23.62 1.91 -10.79
N LYS A 311 -23.54 2.64 -9.68
CA LYS A 311 -23.47 4.09 -9.64
C LYS A 311 -22.09 4.62 -9.99
N VAL A 312 -22.04 5.79 -10.61
CA VAL A 312 -20.81 6.57 -10.81
C VAL A 312 -20.46 7.26 -9.50
N ILE A 313 -19.43 6.76 -8.84
CA ILE A 313 -18.97 7.20 -7.52
C ILE A 313 -17.77 8.15 -7.58
N GLY A 314 -17.23 8.40 -8.77
CA GLY A 314 -16.06 9.26 -8.96
C GLY A 314 -15.63 9.37 -10.41
N ARG A 315 -14.53 10.09 -10.64
CA ARG A 315 -13.89 10.24 -11.95
C ARG A 315 -12.37 10.25 -11.80
N ILE A 316 -11.67 9.80 -12.83
CA ILE A 316 -10.22 9.99 -12.99
C ILE A 316 -10.03 10.53 -14.42
N GLY A 317 -9.72 11.81 -14.54
CA GLY A 317 -9.81 12.54 -15.80
C GLY A 317 -11.19 12.39 -16.44
N GLY A 318 -11.23 12.05 -17.72
CA GLY A 318 -12.50 11.81 -18.44
C GLY A 318 -13.23 10.52 -18.07
N LYS A 319 -12.58 9.59 -17.34
CA LYS A 319 -13.13 8.26 -17.09
C LYS A 319 -14.03 8.26 -15.85
N GLU A 320 -15.24 7.74 -16.01
CA GLU A 320 -16.15 7.50 -14.90
C GLU A 320 -15.74 6.26 -14.09
N ILE A 321 -15.83 6.39 -12.78
CA ILE A 321 -15.50 5.33 -11.84
C ILE A 321 -16.78 4.84 -11.19
N THR A 322 -17.05 3.54 -11.35
CA THR A 322 -18.25 2.88 -10.85
C THR A 322 -17.94 1.83 -9.78
N LEU A 323 -18.97 1.23 -9.18
CA LEU A 323 -18.80 0.11 -8.25
C LEU A 323 -18.20 -1.12 -8.93
N ASP A 324 -18.63 -1.44 -10.15
CA ASP A 324 -18.03 -2.53 -10.93
C ASP A 324 -16.54 -2.28 -11.20
N TRP A 325 -16.18 -1.03 -11.49
CA TRP A 325 -14.77 -0.68 -11.67
C TRP A 325 -13.99 -0.94 -10.38
N LEU A 326 -14.49 -0.54 -9.21
CA LEU A 326 -13.82 -0.79 -7.93
C LEU A 326 -13.63 -2.28 -7.67
N VAL A 327 -14.69 -3.06 -7.83
CA VAL A 327 -14.64 -4.51 -7.60
C VAL A 327 -13.62 -5.15 -8.53
N ASN A 328 -13.61 -4.77 -9.81
CA ASN A 328 -12.62 -5.23 -10.76
C ASN A 328 -11.19 -4.79 -10.40
N GLU A 329 -11.02 -3.55 -9.94
CA GLU A 329 -9.72 -3.01 -9.54
C GLU A 329 -9.14 -3.80 -8.36
N THR A 330 -9.98 -4.29 -7.44
CA THR A 330 -9.52 -5.12 -6.32
C THR A 330 -8.81 -6.40 -6.76
N ASN A 331 -9.13 -6.94 -7.94
CA ASN A 331 -8.48 -8.13 -8.48
C ASN A 331 -7.00 -7.91 -8.83
N ASN A 332 -6.55 -6.66 -8.92
CA ASN A 332 -5.17 -6.30 -9.15
C ASN A 332 -4.32 -6.27 -7.86
N TYR A 333 -4.86 -6.61 -6.69
CA TYR A 333 -4.10 -6.59 -5.42
C TYR A 333 -4.37 -7.85 -4.60
N SER A 334 -3.35 -8.37 -3.91
CA SER A 334 -3.52 -9.56 -3.07
C SER A 334 -4.29 -9.26 -1.77
N PHE A 335 -4.19 -8.02 -1.30
CA PHE A 335 -4.73 -7.57 -0.02
C PHE A 335 -6.26 -7.72 0.09
N TYR A 336 -6.99 -7.44 -0.99
CA TYR A 336 -8.46 -7.38 -0.94
C TYR A 336 -9.17 -8.74 -0.89
N ALA A 337 -8.45 -9.84 -1.09
CA ALA A 337 -9.03 -11.18 -1.09
C ALA A 337 -9.77 -11.53 0.21
N ASN A 338 -9.35 -10.93 1.33
CA ASN A 338 -9.91 -11.17 2.67
C ASN A 338 -10.50 -9.90 3.32
N VAL A 339 -10.71 -8.84 2.54
CA VAL A 339 -11.29 -7.59 3.06
C VAL A 339 -12.81 -7.73 3.06
N SER A 340 -13.44 -7.36 4.18
CA SER A 340 -14.88 -7.30 4.32
C SER A 340 -15.37 -5.90 4.67
N ILE A 341 -16.62 -5.65 4.31
CA ILE A 341 -17.34 -4.40 4.56
C ILE A 341 -18.37 -4.70 5.65
N ASN A 342 -18.21 -4.08 6.82
CA ASN A 342 -19.07 -4.33 7.97
C ASN A 342 -19.70 -3.09 8.63
N ASN A 343 -19.31 -1.91 8.17
CA ASN A 343 -19.85 -0.62 8.59
C ASN A 343 -19.41 0.48 7.61
N GLY A 344 -19.97 1.68 7.77
CA GLY A 344 -19.70 2.79 6.86
C GLY A 344 -18.22 3.22 6.87
N PHE A 345 -17.51 3.05 7.98
CA PHE A 345 -16.06 3.32 8.03
C PHE A 345 -15.28 2.34 7.14
N SER A 346 -15.53 1.04 7.25
CA SER A 346 -14.88 0.01 6.42
C SER A 346 -15.18 0.19 4.93
N PHE A 347 -16.43 0.54 4.59
CA PHE A 347 -16.84 0.87 3.23
C PHE A 347 -16.06 2.07 2.68
N ASN A 348 -16.10 3.20 3.40
CA ASN A 348 -15.40 4.42 2.96
C ASN A 348 -13.89 4.20 2.88
N LYS A 349 -13.30 3.48 3.85
CA LYS A 349 -11.87 3.15 3.86
C LYS A 349 -11.48 2.30 2.64
N LEU A 350 -12.29 1.29 2.30
CA LEU A 350 -12.07 0.45 1.13
C LEU A 350 -12.03 1.29 -0.15
N ILE A 351 -13.03 2.15 -0.36
CA ILE A 351 -13.11 2.96 -1.57
C ILE A 351 -11.88 3.87 -1.70
N ASN A 352 -11.53 4.59 -0.62
CA ASN A 352 -10.38 5.48 -0.61
C ASN A 352 -9.05 4.73 -0.82
N ASP A 353 -8.89 3.53 -0.24
CA ASP A 353 -7.68 2.73 -0.40
C ASP A 353 -7.53 2.21 -1.83
N ILE A 354 -8.61 1.71 -2.47
CA ILE A 354 -8.57 1.27 -3.88
C ILE A 354 -8.18 2.44 -4.79
N PHE A 355 -8.83 3.60 -4.59
CA PHE A 355 -8.58 4.79 -5.40
C PHE A 355 -7.13 5.28 -5.23
N ALA A 356 -6.65 5.36 -3.99
CA ALA A 356 -5.27 5.73 -3.69
C ALA A 356 -4.28 4.78 -4.37
N ARG A 357 -4.45 3.45 -4.22
CA ARG A 357 -3.56 2.46 -4.84
C ARG A 357 -3.55 2.55 -6.36
N HIS A 358 -4.69 2.81 -6.99
CA HIS A 358 -4.77 3.03 -8.42
C HIS A 358 -3.92 4.23 -8.86
N LEU A 359 -4.10 5.37 -8.19
CA LEU A 359 -3.34 6.59 -8.47
C LEU A 359 -1.83 6.41 -8.20
N LEU A 360 -1.44 5.65 -7.17
CA LEU A 360 -0.04 5.31 -6.92
C LEU A 360 0.58 4.48 -8.04
N VAL A 361 -0.15 3.48 -8.57
CA VAL A 361 0.32 2.65 -9.68
C VAL A 361 0.44 3.48 -10.97
N GLN A 362 -0.52 4.37 -11.23
CA GLN A 362 -0.45 5.32 -12.33
C GLN A 362 0.74 6.28 -12.17
N TRP A 363 0.96 6.82 -10.97
CA TRP A 363 2.12 7.67 -10.70
C TRP A 363 3.46 6.96 -10.83
N TYR A 364 3.56 5.71 -10.42
CA TYR A 364 4.75 4.91 -10.70
C TYR A 364 5.01 4.78 -12.21
N ALA A 365 3.96 4.54 -13.01
CA ALA A 365 4.10 4.39 -14.45
C ALA A 365 4.63 5.67 -15.12
N ASP A 366 4.18 6.83 -14.65
CA ASP A 366 4.63 8.15 -15.12
C ASP A 366 6.04 8.54 -14.62
N ASN A 367 6.57 7.89 -13.59
CA ASN A 367 7.81 8.28 -12.91
C ASN A 367 8.80 7.11 -12.77
N LYS A 368 8.85 6.21 -13.75
CA LYS A 368 9.73 5.03 -13.72
C LYS A 368 11.21 5.37 -13.51
N ASP A 369 11.66 6.54 -13.95
CA ASP A 369 13.04 6.99 -13.81
C ASP A 369 13.48 7.16 -12.33
N HIS A 370 12.53 7.31 -11.41
CA HIS A 370 12.80 7.30 -9.97
C HIS A 370 13.07 5.89 -9.39
N PHE A 371 12.86 4.84 -10.20
CA PHE A 371 12.90 3.44 -9.78
C PHE A 371 13.78 2.59 -10.70
N PRO A 372 15.08 2.95 -10.88
CA PRO A 372 15.99 2.18 -11.71
C PRO A 372 16.03 0.72 -11.24
N GLU A 373 16.12 -0.19 -12.21
CA GLU A 373 16.21 -1.66 -12.00
C GLU A 373 15.00 -2.29 -11.29
N PHE A 374 13.95 -1.53 -10.96
CA PHE A 374 12.82 -2.07 -10.22
C PHE A 374 11.99 -3.05 -11.06
N ASP A 375 11.88 -2.82 -12.37
CA ASP A 375 11.21 -3.77 -13.28
C ASP A 375 11.92 -5.15 -13.30
N ILE A 376 13.26 -5.19 -13.20
CA ILE A 376 14.02 -6.45 -13.06
C ILE A 376 13.67 -7.11 -11.71
N THR A 377 13.57 -6.33 -10.64
CA THR A 377 13.13 -6.85 -9.32
C THR A 377 11.72 -7.44 -9.37
N ILE A 378 10.78 -6.78 -10.05
CA ILE A 378 9.42 -7.29 -10.25
C ILE A 378 9.46 -8.61 -11.01
N LYS A 379 10.21 -8.69 -12.12
CA LYS A 379 10.37 -9.93 -12.91
C LYS A 379 10.98 -11.05 -12.07
N ARG A 380 12.04 -10.78 -11.30
CA ARG A 380 12.66 -11.74 -10.38
C ARG A 380 11.69 -12.30 -9.35
N LYS A 381 10.94 -11.40 -8.68
CA LYS A 381 9.95 -11.80 -7.67
C LYS A 381 8.80 -12.56 -8.33
N THR A 382 8.43 -12.21 -9.56
CA THR A 382 7.41 -12.90 -10.36
C THR A 382 7.80 -14.35 -10.62
N VAL A 383 9.03 -14.61 -11.08
CA VAL A 383 9.55 -15.98 -11.28
C VAL A 383 9.35 -16.83 -10.03
N ASN A 384 9.77 -16.33 -8.87
CA ASN A 384 9.64 -17.05 -7.61
C ASN A 384 8.18 -17.21 -7.16
N LYS A 385 7.35 -16.17 -7.29
CA LYS A 385 5.95 -16.19 -6.84
C LYS A 385 5.11 -17.17 -7.66
N ILE A 386 5.20 -17.13 -8.99
CA ILE A 386 4.45 -18.04 -9.86
C ILE A 386 4.89 -19.49 -9.65
N TYR A 387 6.20 -19.73 -9.58
CA TYR A 387 6.73 -21.06 -9.27
C TYR A 387 6.21 -21.60 -7.93
N ARG A 388 6.27 -20.77 -6.88
CA ARG A 388 5.82 -21.18 -5.54
C ARG A 388 4.32 -21.44 -5.50
N SER A 389 3.51 -20.52 -6.01
CA SER A 389 2.05 -20.65 -5.97
C SER A 389 1.53 -21.78 -6.86
N PHE A 390 2.23 -22.08 -7.97
CA PHE A 390 1.97 -23.30 -8.72
C PHE A 390 2.21 -24.56 -7.88
N LEU A 391 3.35 -24.64 -7.18
CA LEU A 391 3.66 -25.80 -6.35
C LEU A 391 2.72 -25.97 -5.17
N GLU A 392 2.43 -24.88 -4.45
CA GLU A 392 1.43 -24.88 -3.37
C GLU A 392 0.09 -25.44 -3.89
N LYS A 393 -0.33 -25.03 -5.10
CA LYS A 393 -1.57 -25.52 -5.68
C LYS A 393 -1.53 -27.00 -6.07
N MET A 394 -0.40 -27.47 -6.59
CA MET A 394 -0.24 -28.89 -6.94
C MET A 394 -0.15 -29.78 -5.70
N GLU A 395 0.48 -29.32 -4.62
CA GLU A 395 0.52 -30.03 -3.33
C GLU A 395 -0.87 -30.16 -2.71
N GLU A 396 -1.69 -29.10 -2.75
CA GLU A 396 -3.09 -29.15 -2.30
C GLU A 396 -3.90 -30.26 -3.02
N LEU A 397 -3.63 -30.47 -4.31
CA LEU A 397 -4.31 -31.47 -5.13
C LEU A 397 -3.71 -32.87 -4.99
N GLN A 398 -2.45 -32.98 -4.56
CA GLN A 398 -1.67 -34.22 -4.53
C GLN A 398 -0.83 -34.29 -3.23
N PRO A 399 -1.47 -34.38 -2.06
CA PRO A 399 -0.78 -34.26 -0.77
C PRO A 399 0.23 -35.38 -0.52
N ASP A 400 0.06 -36.54 -1.17
CA ASP A 400 0.94 -37.70 -1.01
C ASP A 400 2.21 -37.64 -1.90
N ILE A 401 2.37 -36.60 -2.70
CA ILE A 401 3.46 -36.46 -3.67
C ILE A 401 4.38 -35.32 -3.24
N SER A 402 5.69 -35.59 -3.15
CA SER A 402 6.67 -34.56 -2.80
C SER A 402 6.81 -33.50 -3.90
N ARG A 403 7.19 -32.27 -3.51
CA ARG A 403 7.47 -31.16 -4.45
C ARG A 403 8.40 -31.55 -5.59
N ASP A 404 9.45 -32.30 -5.29
CA ASP A 404 10.42 -32.72 -6.30
C ASP A 404 9.80 -33.68 -7.32
N VAL A 405 8.92 -34.60 -6.88
CA VAL A 405 8.21 -35.50 -7.79
C VAL A 405 7.20 -34.72 -8.65
N ILE A 406 6.46 -33.76 -8.07
CA ILE A 406 5.55 -32.86 -8.81
C ILE A 406 6.32 -32.13 -9.90
N LEU A 407 7.46 -31.51 -9.55
CA LEU A 407 8.30 -30.75 -10.47
C LEU A 407 8.86 -31.62 -11.59
N ASN A 408 9.43 -32.77 -11.25
CA ASN A 408 10.03 -33.67 -12.24
C ASN A 408 8.96 -34.18 -13.22
N ARG A 409 7.77 -34.56 -12.73
CA ARG A 409 6.65 -34.96 -13.59
C ARG A 409 6.20 -33.82 -14.50
N PHE A 410 6.07 -32.62 -13.97
CA PHE A 410 5.70 -31.44 -14.75
C PHE A 410 6.72 -31.14 -15.85
N MET A 411 8.01 -31.10 -15.50
CA MET A 411 9.09 -30.86 -16.46
C MET A 411 9.12 -31.94 -17.55
N LEU A 412 8.99 -33.23 -17.19
CA LEU A 412 8.92 -34.32 -18.16
C LEU A 412 7.70 -34.21 -19.08
N LYS A 413 6.50 -33.96 -18.52
CA LYS A 413 5.25 -33.79 -19.29
C LYS A 413 5.37 -32.68 -20.33
N HIS A 414 6.05 -31.59 -19.97
CA HIS A 414 6.13 -30.38 -20.80
C HIS A 414 7.46 -30.22 -21.54
N GLY A 415 8.32 -31.23 -21.54
CA GLY A 415 9.60 -31.21 -22.24
C GLY A 415 10.54 -30.11 -21.75
N ILE A 416 10.52 -29.78 -20.46
CA ILE A 416 11.39 -28.76 -19.87
C ILE A 416 12.72 -29.40 -19.47
N VAL A 417 13.81 -29.02 -20.14
CA VAL A 417 15.15 -29.52 -19.85
C VAL A 417 16.08 -28.35 -19.50
N VAL A 418 16.69 -28.39 -18.33
CA VAL A 418 17.69 -27.39 -17.89
C VAL A 418 19.08 -27.94 -18.17
N ASN A 419 19.92 -27.13 -18.81
CA ASN A 419 21.31 -27.50 -19.07
C ASN A 419 22.17 -27.23 -17.82
N SER A 420 22.05 -28.10 -16.81
CA SER A 420 22.75 -27.95 -15.53
C SER A 420 24.27 -28.09 -15.66
N ALA A 421 24.77 -28.78 -16.69
CA ALA A 421 26.19 -28.94 -16.95
C ALA A 421 26.90 -27.59 -17.23
N LEU A 422 26.18 -26.60 -17.77
CA LEU A 422 26.71 -25.24 -17.98
C LEU A 422 27.11 -24.52 -16.70
N PHE A 423 26.60 -24.97 -15.55
CA PHE A 423 26.82 -24.29 -14.28
C PHE A 423 27.67 -25.11 -13.33
N ALA A 424 28.13 -26.32 -13.71
CA ALA A 424 28.97 -27.15 -12.87
C ALA A 424 30.27 -26.44 -12.48
N GLU A 425 30.87 -26.80 -11.34
CA GLU A 425 32.10 -26.16 -10.83
C GLU A 425 33.26 -26.21 -11.84
N ASP A 426 33.24 -27.20 -12.74
CA ASP A 426 34.24 -27.41 -13.79
C ASP A 426 33.82 -26.85 -15.17
N ALA A 427 32.71 -26.10 -15.26
CA ALA A 427 32.23 -25.49 -16.50
C ALA A 427 32.94 -24.16 -16.80
N ASN A 428 34.27 -24.20 -16.92
CA ASN A 428 35.13 -23.26 -17.65
C ASN A 428 36.58 -23.75 -17.65
#